data_AF-A0A3A8Q6W3-F1
#
_entry.id   AF-A0A3A8Q6W3-F1
#
_cell.length_a   1.000
_cell.length_b   1.000
_cell.length_c   1.000
_cell.angle_alpha   90.00
_cell.angle_beta   90.00
_cell.angle_gamma   90.00
#
_symmetry.space_group_name_H-M   'P 1'
#
loop_
_entity.id
_entity.type
_entity.pdbx_description
1 polymer ?
#
loop_
_entity_poly.entity_id
_entity_poly.type
_entity_poly.pdbx_seq_one_letter_code
_entity_poly.pdbx_strand_id
1 'polypeptide(L)'
;MRVEVGRDLDSFRAAARGLLARGVSPEQVLFTEEGLGQGSLLAPDVVPASAPVSGLSVPPAFLELAEKVACHRSPERWGLLYRVLWRLTRGERKLLEIESDADVHRVLMLAKSVQRDAHKMKAFVRFRRVEREGEEFFIAWHRPEHLIVRYVAPFFARRFPSMRWSILTPDASVSWDLEGLTYGPGVPRSQAPEGDALEEMWGTYYASTFNPARLNVRAMRAEMPKKHWATLPETRLIPELVRQAPQRTSRMVTPKLEVSESSRFLPEHRDLASLAQAAKGCRACPLHERATRTVFGEGPAGARLMLVGEQPGDMEDREGRPFIGPAGQLLDTVLAQVGLEREQLYVTNAVKHFGWVAGEEKQRLHEKPGRSEVLACKAWLDAEVAQVKPKMILCLGATAAQSFLGPGFRINKSRGQIFDTPWAKAWMATFHPSALLRMPDERARAQARVHFEEDLRRVADTLRALG
;
A
#
# COMPACT_ATOMS: atom_id res chain seq x y z
N MET A 1 -20.60 4.11 43.19
CA MET A 1 -19.98 5.45 43.30
C MET A 1 -19.93 6.09 41.92
N ARG A 2 -20.44 7.31 41.76
CA ARG A 2 -20.34 8.07 40.50
C ARG A 2 -19.10 8.95 40.55
N VAL A 3 -18.34 9.00 39.46
CA VAL A 3 -17.09 9.77 39.37
C VAL A 3 -17.15 10.61 38.11
N GLU A 4 -17.12 11.93 38.27
CA GLU A 4 -17.08 12.86 37.16
C GLU A 4 -15.66 13.01 36.61
N VAL A 5 -15.55 12.97 35.28
CA VAL A 5 -14.28 13.06 34.56
C VAL A 5 -14.44 13.98 33.36
N GLY A 6 -13.41 14.80 33.10
CA GLY A 6 -13.32 15.63 31.91
C GLY A 6 -13.20 14.81 30.61
N ARG A 7 -13.14 15.52 29.47
CA ARG A 7 -12.97 14.89 28.14
C ARG A 7 -11.52 14.60 27.78
N ASP A 8 -10.61 14.73 28.74
CA ASP A 8 -9.17 14.54 28.57
C ASP A 8 -8.67 13.34 29.40
N LEU A 9 -7.49 12.83 29.02
CA LEU A 9 -6.89 11.69 29.70
C LEU A 9 -6.38 12.05 31.11
N ASP A 10 -6.02 13.29 31.38
CA ASP A 10 -5.39 13.69 32.63
C ASP A 10 -6.38 13.72 33.80
N SER A 11 -7.60 14.19 33.56
CA SER A 11 -8.72 14.09 34.50
C SER A 11 -9.04 12.62 34.82
N PHE A 12 -9.05 11.74 33.81
CA PHE A 12 -9.20 10.30 34.05
C PHE A 12 -8.06 9.73 34.87
N ARG A 13 -6.79 10.09 34.58
CA ARG A 13 -5.63 9.61 35.34
C ARG A 13 -5.69 10.03 36.81
N ALA A 14 -6.10 11.27 37.08
CA ALA A 14 -6.28 11.77 38.45
C ALA A 14 -7.36 10.97 39.19
N ALA A 15 -8.53 10.79 38.58
CA ALA A 15 -9.63 10.01 39.13
C ALA A 15 -9.24 8.54 39.36
N ALA A 16 -8.68 7.89 38.34
CA ALA A 16 -8.29 6.48 38.40
C ALA A 16 -7.23 6.20 39.48
N ARG A 17 -6.24 7.10 39.66
CA ARG A 17 -5.26 6.99 40.74
C ARG A 17 -5.90 7.05 42.12
N GLY A 18 -6.83 7.97 42.34
CA GLY A 18 -7.57 8.09 43.61
C GLY A 18 -8.42 6.85 43.92
N LEU A 19 -9.04 6.25 42.89
CA LEU A 19 -9.83 5.02 43.04
C LEU A 19 -8.96 3.79 43.34
N LEU A 20 -7.81 3.67 42.66
CA LEU A 20 -6.85 2.61 42.92
C LEU A 20 -6.26 2.70 44.33
N ALA A 21 -5.97 3.92 44.81
CA ALA A 21 -5.49 4.17 46.18
C ALA A 21 -6.42 3.56 47.24
N ARG A 22 -7.72 3.72 47.01
CA ARG A 22 -8.79 3.32 47.92
C ARG A 22 -9.25 1.87 47.71
N GLY A 23 -8.66 1.17 46.74
CA GLY A 23 -8.99 -0.21 46.44
C GLY A 23 -10.44 -0.41 45.97
N VAL A 24 -11.03 0.58 45.29
CA VAL A 24 -12.43 0.49 44.82
C VAL A 24 -12.52 -0.41 43.58
N SER A 25 -13.40 -1.41 43.59
CA SER A 25 -13.58 -2.31 42.45
C SER A 25 -14.22 -1.59 41.25
N PRO A 26 -13.86 -1.90 39.99
CA PRO A 26 -14.49 -1.34 38.80
C PRO A 26 -16.03 -1.48 38.76
N GLU A 27 -16.59 -2.52 39.38
CA GLU A 27 -18.04 -2.75 39.46
C GLU A 27 -18.77 -1.72 40.35
N GLN A 28 -18.03 -1.09 41.26
CA GLN A 28 -18.53 -0.09 42.19
C GLN A 28 -18.42 1.33 41.65
N VAL A 29 -17.88 1.53 40.44
CA VAL A 29 -17.60 2.84 39.85
C VAL A 29 -18.35 3.04 38.55
N LEU A 30 -19.09 4.15 38.46
CA LEU A 30 -19.69 4.63 37.24
C LEU A 30 -19.05 5.96 36.86
N PHE A 31 -18.34 6.01 35.75
CA PHE A 31 -17.75 7.25 35.24
C PHE A 31 -18.78 8.04 34.45
N THR A 32 -18.88 9.34 34.72
CA THR A 32 -19.76 10.29 34.03
C THR A 32 -18.94 11.46 33.49
N GLU A 33 -19.24 11.94 32.27
CA GLU A 33 -18.58 13.12 31.71
C GLU A 33 -19.19 14.41 32.25
N GLU A 34 -18.34 15.39 32.59
CA GLU A 34 -18.78 16.74 32.96
C GLU A 34 -19.62 17.37 31.83
N GLY A 35 -20.83 17.84 32.18
CA GLY A 35 -21.72 18.60 31.27
C GLY A 35 -22.76 17.80 30.48
N LEU A 36 -22.89 16.48 30.65
CA LEU A 36 -23.94 15.65 30.02
C LEU A 36 -25.08 15.23 30.96
N GLY A 37 -25.02 15.57 32.24
CA GLY A 37 -26.05 15.24 33.22
C GLY A 37 -27.19 16.26 33.22
N GLN A 38 -28.40 15.84 32.84
CA GLN A 38 -29.62 16.48 33.37
C GLN A 38 -29.53 16.45 34.89
N GLY A 39 -29.66 17.62 35.52
CA GLY A 39 -29.63 17.77 36.97
C GLY A 39 -30.60 16.79 37.64
N SER A 40 -30.06 15.84 38.39
CA SER A 40 -30.84 14.94 39.23
C SER A 40 -30.75 15.44 40.68
N LEU A 41 -31.91 15.68 41.29
CA LEU A 41 -32.14 16.24 42.63
C LEU A 41 -31.65 15.39 43.82
N LEU A 42 -30.80 14.39 43.59
CA LEU A 42 -30.20 13.56 44.63
C LEU A 42 -28.68 13.56 44.46
N ALA A 43 -28.00 14.35 45.28
CA ALA A 43 -26.54 14.45 45.30
C ALA A 43 -25.94 13.12 45.82
N PRO A 44 -25.08 12.42 45.05
CA PRO A 44 -24.15 11.47 45.63
C PRO A 44 -22.85 12.19 46.01
N ASP A 45 -22.19 11.71 47.07
CA ASP A 45 -20.90 12.22 47.56
C ASP A 45 -19.91 12.49 46.41
N VAL A 46 -19.73 13.77 46.08
CA VAL A 46 -18.69 14.24 45.17
C VAL A 46 -17.38 14.11 45.92
N VAL A 47 -16.65 13.03 45.66
CA VAL A 47 -15.39 12.81 46.35
C VAL A 47 -14.29 13.60 45.63
N PRO A 48 -13.63 14.58 46.28
CA PRO A 48 -12.58 15.34 45.64
C PRO A 48 -11.37 14.44 45.33
N ALA A 49 -10.72 14.73 44.21
CA ALA A 49 -9.46 14.11 43.83
C ALA A 49 -8.33 14.60 44.73
N SER A 50 -8.03 13.89 45.83
CA SER A 50 -6.73 14.04 46.50
C SER A 50 -6.28 12.77 47.24
N ALA A 51 -5.18 12.20 46.74
CA ALA A 51 -4.03 11.71 47.50
C ALA A 51 -3.00 11.15 46.48
N PRO A 52 -1.72 11.56 46.51
CA PRO A 52 -0.70 10.98 45.65
C PRO A 52 -0.39 9.55 46.13
N VAL A 53 -0.67 8.55 45.30
CA VAL A 53 -0.20 7.17 45.52
C VAL A 53 1.12 6.99 44.81
N SER A 54 2.19 6.90 45.57
CA SER A 54 3.50 6.51 45.09
C SER A 54 3.50 5.01 44.80
N GLY A 55 3.86 4.60 43.57
CA GLY A 55 4.29 3.21 43.30
C GLY A 55 3.47 2.35 42.33
N LEU A 56 2.43 2.88 41.66
CA LEU A 56 1.71 2.11 40.63
C LEU A 56 2.40 2.22 39.28
N SER A 57 3.19 1.20 38.93
CA SER A 57 3.83 1.06 37.62
C SER A 57 2.89 0.36 36.63
N VAL A 58 2.65 1.01 35.48
CA VAL A 58 1.74 0.53 34.42
C VAL A 58 2.55 0.40 33.12
N PRO A 59 2.33 -0.64 32.30
CA PRO A 59 3.05 -0.82 31.05
C PRO A 59 2.89 0.39 30.09
N PRO A 60 3.96 0.82 29.39
CA PRO A 60 3.87 1.91 28.41
C PRO A 60 2.81 1.68 27.32
N ALA A 61 2.66 0.42 26.88
CA ALA A 61 1.66 0.03 25.89
C ALA A 61 0.21 0.34 26.33
N PHE A 62 -0.09 0.26 27.64
CA PHE A 62 -1.39 0.66 28.15
C PHE A 62 -1.61 2.16 28.02
N LEU A 63 -0.60 2.97 28.31
CA LEU A 63 -0.71 4.44 28.23
C LEU A 63 -0.99 4.90 26.80
N GLU A 64 -0.30 4.30 25.82
CA GLU A 64 -0.57 4.58 24.40
C GLU A 64 -1.97 4.16 23.96
N LEU A 65 -2.47 3.04 24.49
CA LEU A 65 -3.85 2.58 24.24
C LEU A 65 -4.86 3.52 24.90
N ALA A 66 -4.62 3.93 26.14
CA ALA A 66 -5.46 4.84 26.89
C ALA A 66 -5.56 6.21 26.20
N GLU A 67 -4.47 6.74 25.66
CA GLU A 67 -4.47 7.98 24.89
C GLU A 67 -5.38 7.90 23.66
N LYS A 68 -5.30 6.79 22.90
CA LYS A 68 -6.18 6.57 21.73
C LYS A 68 -7.64 6.41 22.15
N VAL A 69 -7.90 5.61 23.19
CA VAL A 69 -9.27 5.30 23.63
C VAL A 69 -9.94 6.51 24.28
N ALA A 70 -9.19 7.37 24.96
CA ALA A 70 -9.68 8.63 25.54
C ALA A 70 -10.34 9.53 24.48
N CYS A 71 -9.85 9.51 23.24
CA CYS A 71 -10.44 10.26 22.13
C CYS A 71 -11.77 9.69 21.63
N HIS A 72 -12.14 8.44 21.96
CA HIS A 72 -13.38 7.83 21.46
C HIS A 72 -14.61 8.48 22.11
N ARG A 73 -15.75 8.59 21.41
CA ARG A 73 -17.00 9.16 22.00
C ARG A 73 -17.81 8.20 22.88
N SER A 74 -17.31 7.00 23.17
CA SER A 74 -18.11 6.00 23.88
C SER A 74 -18.20 6.38 25.36
N PRO A 75 -19.38 6.43 26.00
CA PRO A 75 -19.50 6.73 27.42
C PRO A 75 -18.85 5.66 28.30
N GLU A 76 -18.77 4.41 27.80
CA GLU A 76 -18.19 3.27 28.53
C GLU A 76 -16.65 3.28 28.56
N ARG A 77 -16.00 4.17 27.79
CA ARG A 77 -14.55 4.13 27.57
C ARG A 77 -13.75 4.25 28.87
N TRP A 78 -14.20 5.11 29.78
CA TRP A 78 -13.52 5.36 31.05
C TRP A 78 -13.67 4.17 32.01
N GLY A 79 -14.86 3.58 32.09
CA GLY A 79 -15.09 2.36 32.88
C GLY A 79 -14.28 1.18 32.36
N LEU A 80 -14.22 1.02 31.03
CA LEU A 80 -13.42 -0.02 30.39
C LEU A 80 -11.91 0.17 30.63
N LEU A 81 -11.40 1.39 30.47
CA LEU A 81 -10.00 1.71 30.77
C LEU A 81 -9.66 1.45 32.23
N TYR A 82 -10.56 1.81 33.15
CA TYR A 82 -10.38 1.55 34.58
C TYR A 82 -10.37 0.06 34.92
N ARG A 83 -11.25 -0.74 34.31
CA ARG A 83 -11.29 -2.19 34.49
C ARG A 83 -9.99 -2.86 34.05
N VAL A 84 -9.48 -2.50 32.87
CA VAL A 84 -8.18 -2.99 32.38
C VAL A 84 -7.04 -2.55 33.28
N LEU A 85 -7.03 -1.28 33.71
CA LEU A 85 -6.02 -0.75 34.63
C LEU A 85 -6.03 -1.46 36.00
N TRP A 86 -7.21 -1.74 36.55
CA TRP A 86 -7.38 -2.49 37.79
C TRP A 86 -6.80 -3.91 37.68
N ARG A 87 -7.09 -4.63 36.59
CA ARG A 87 -6.55 -5.98 36.36
C ARG A 87 -5.04 -5.99 36.18
N LEU A 88 -4.49 -5.02 35.44
CA LEU A 88 -3.05 -4.84 35.25
C LEU A 88 -2.31 -4.59 36.58
N THR A 89 -2.91 -3.81 37.49
CA THR A 89 -2.29 -3.47 38.79
C THR A 89 -2.44 -4.57 39.84
N ARG A 90 -3.39 -5.50 39.67
CA ARG A 90 -3.69 -6.59 40.65
C ARG A 90 -3.08 -7.95 40.30
N GLY A 91 -2.26 -8.05 39.26
CA GLY A 91 -1.44 -9.24 38.99
C GLY A 91 -1.34 -9.67 37.53
N GLU A 92 -2.27 -9.20 36.67
CA GLU A 92 -2.32 -9.61 35.26
C GLU A 92 -1.41 -8.74 34.37
N ARG A 93 -0.10 -8.71 34.62
CA ARG A 93 0.84 -7.80 33.93
C ARG A 93 0.92 -7.99 32.40
N LYS A 94 0.58 -9.19 31.91
CA LYS A 94 0.58 -9.57 30.49
C LYS A 94 -0.81 -9.54 29.84
N LEU A 95 -1.81 -8.96 30.51
CA LEU A 95 -3.19 -8.94 30.01
C LEU A 95 -3.29 -8.39 28.57
N LEU A 96 -2.51 -7.37 28.24
CA LEU A 96 -2.51 -6.76 26.90
C LEU A 96 -1.96 -7.68 25.78
N GLU A 97 -1.26 -8.76 26.10
CA GLU A 97 -0.79 -9.76 25.13
C GLU A 97 -1.90 -10.77 24.76
N ILE A 98 -2.98 -10.82 25.55
CA ILE A 98 -4.08 -11.79 25.38
C ILE A 98 -5.22 -11.10 24.60
N GLU A 99 -5.10 -11.10 23.27
CA GLU A 99 -6.11 -10.47 22.39
C GLU A 99 -7.50 -11.15 22.44
N SER A 100 -7.58 -12.37 22.97
CA SER A 100 -8.84 -13.11 23.16
C SER A 100 -9.64 -12.67 24.40
N ASP A 101 -9.04 -11.88 25.31
CA ASP A 101 -9.75 -11.34 26.46
C ASP A 101 -10.79 -10.31 26.01
N ALA A 102 -12.00 -10.38 26.58
CA ALA A 102 -13.13 -9.55 26.17
C ALA A 102 -12.88 -8.05 26.37
N ASP A 103 -12.18 -7.66 27.44
CA ASP A 103 -11.88 -6.26 27.75
C ASP A 103 -10.80 -5.73 26.82
N VAL A 104 -9.72 -6.51 26.64
CA VAL A 104 -8.61 -6.16 25.74
C VAL A 104 -9.11 -6.02 24.31
N HIS A 105 -9.90 -6.99 23.83
CA HIS A 105 -10.52 -6.93 22.51
C HIS A 105 -11.36 -5.65 22.33
N ARG A 106 -12.19 -5.31 23.32
CA ARG A 106 -13.03 -4.11 23.27
C ARG A 106 -12.22 -2.83 23.23
N VAL A 107 -11.18 -2.71 24.06
CA VAL A 107 -10.26 -1.56 24.08
C VAL A 107 -9.54 -1.42 22.74
N LEU A 108 -9.02 -2.51 22.17
CA LEU A 108 -8.36 -2.53 20.86
C LEU A 108 -9.31 -2.09 19.74
N MET A 109 -10.57 -2.52 19.78
CA MET A 109 -11.57 -2.11 18.79
C MET A 109 -11.89 -0.60 18.85
N LEU A 110 -12.02 -0.03 20.06
CA LEU A 110 -12.19 1.42 20.23
C LEU A 110 -10.97 2.19 19.72
N ALA A 111 -9.76 1.74 20.10
CA ALA A 111 -8.51 2.35 19.65
C ALA A 111 -8.37 2.32 18.11
N LYS A 112 -8.70 1.19 17.48
CA LYS A 112 -8.68 1.03 16.02
C LYS A 112 -9.70 1.94 15.32
N SER A 113 -10.85 2.19 15.94
CA SER A 113 -11.84 3.15 15.42
C SER A 113 -11.30 4.58 15.43
N VAL A 114 -10.68 5.00 16.53
CA VAL A 114 -10.05 6.32 16.66
C VAL A 114 -8.90 6.48 15.66
N GLN A 115 -8.05 5.46 15.51
CA GLN A 115 -6.95 5.50 14.54
C GLN A 115 -7.43 5.66 13.09
N ARG A 116 -8.53 4.99 12.72
CA ARG A 116 -9.13 5.15 11.38
C ARG A 116 -9.62 6.58 11.16
N ASP A 117 -10.30 7.16 12.14
CA ASP A 117 -10.76 8.55 12.07
C ASP A 117 -9.59 9.56 12.01
N ALA A 118 -8.55 9.32 12.82
CA ALA A 118 -7.31 10.10 12.77
C ALA A 118 -6.63 10.03 11.39
N HIS A 119 -6.59 8.86 10.77
CA HIS A 119 -6.06 8.71 9.42
C HIS A 119 -6.93 9.46 8.39
N LYS A 120 -8.26 9.41 8.50
CA LYS A 120 -9.18 10.18 7.65
C LYS A 120 -8.94 11.68 7.78
N MET A 121 -8.83 12.20 9.00
CA MET A 121 -8.53 13.62 9.22
C MET A 121 -7.21 14.02 8.55
N LYS A 122 -6.13 13.24 8.73
CA LYS A 122 -4.83 13.50 8.07
C LYS A 122 -4.92 13.48 6.54
N ALA A 123 -5.72 12.57 5.98
CA ALA A 123 -5.84 12.38 4.53
C ALA A 123 -6.77 13.42 3.86
N PHE A 124 -7.81 13.87 4.54
CA PHE A 124 -8.91 14.65 3.95
C PHE A 124 -9.03 16.10 4.43
N VAL A 125 -8.32 16.51 5.50
CA VAL A 125 -8.25 17.93 5.85
C VAL A 125 -7.58 18.69 4.71
N ARG A 126 -8.23 19.76 4.26
CA ARG A 126 -7.76 20.67 3.22
C ARG A 126 -7.81 22.08 3.76
N PHE A 127 -6.66 22.74 3.71
CA PHE A 127 -6.54 24.12 4.14
C PHE A 127 -6.98 25.06 3.02
N ARG A 128 -7.76 26.07 3.40
CA ARG A 128 -8.18 27.16 2.52
C ARG A 128 -7.42 28.41 2.93
N ARG A 129 -6.85 29.12 1.96
CA ARG A 129 -6.16 30.38 2.21
C ARG A 129 -7.20 31.49 2.44
N VAL A 130 -7.00 32.26 3.49
CA VAL A 130 -7.76 33.44 3.87
C VAL A 130 -6.75 34.54 4.18
N GLU A 131 -6.89 35.68 3.53
CA GLU A 131 -6.04 36.84 3.79
C GLU A 131 -6.76 37.72 4.81
N ARG A 132 -6.07 38.05 5.91
CA ARG A 132 -6.61 38.95 6.95
C ARG A 132 -5.51 39.93 7.34
N GLU A 133 -5.78 41.23 7.22
CA GLU A 133 -4.86 42.30 7.64
C GLU A 133 -3.46 42.22 7.00
N GLY A 134 -3.36 41.69 5.77
CA GLY A 134 -2.10 41.56 5.04
C GLY A 134 -1.29 40.29 5.36
N GLU A 135 -1.80 39.42 6.24
CA GLU A 135 -1.19 38.13 6.57
C GLU A 135 -1.99 36.95 5.97
N GLU A 136 -1.28 35.91 5.53
CA GLU A 136 -1.88 34.69 4.99
C GLU A 136 -2.22 33.69 6.11
N PHE A 137 -3.50 33.36 6.25
CA PHE A 137 -4.00 32.35 7.17
C PHE A 137 -4.61 31.16 6.43
N PHE A 138 -4.47 29.97 6.99
CA PHE A 138 -4.96 28.74 6.38
C PHE A 138 -6.02 28.07 7.26
N ILE A 139 -7.29 28.12 6.86
CA ILE A 139 -8.40 27.60 7.67
C ILE A 139 -8.95 26.32 7.05
N ALA A 140 -9.17 25.30 7.87
CA ALA A 140 -9.83 24.07 7.48
C ALA A 140 -10.96 23.74 8.45
N TRP A 141 -12.11 23.29 7.95
CA TRP A 141 -13.18 22.75 8.78
C TRP A 141 -13.32 21.25 8.55
N HIS A 142 -13.37 20.47 9.64
CA HIS A 142 -13.50 19.02 9.59
C HIS A 142 -14.48 18.51 10.64
N ARG A 143 -15.25 17.48 10.30
CA ARG A 143 -16.18 16.81 11.24
C ARG A 143 -15.66 15.41 11.58
N PRO A 144 -14.85 15.28 12.64
CA PRO A 144 -14.37 13.97 13.06
C PRO A 144 -15.50 13.16 13.71
N GLU A 145 -15.37 11.83 13.66
CA GLU A 145 -16.28 10.92 14.37
C GLU A 145 -15.96 10.88 15.88
N HIS A 146 -14.69 11.09 16.23
CA HIS A 146 -14.14 11.03 17.59
C HIS A 146 -13.49 12.36 17.99
N LEU A 147 -13.10 12.49 19.25
CA LEU A 147 -12.46 13.70 19.82
C LEU A 147 -10.95 13.72 19.50
N ILE A 148 -10.60 13.67 18.22
CA ILE A 148 -9.22 13.43 17.74
C ILE A 148 -8.39 14.69 17.48
N VAL A 149 -8.98 15.88 17.60
CA VAL A 149 -8.31 17.14 17.22
C VAL A 149 -7.00 17.34 17.95
N ARG A 150 -7.00 17.17 19.27
CA ARG A 150 -5.79 17.27 20.11
C ARG A 150 -4.75 16.20 19.78
N TYR A 151 -5.22 14.99 19.44
CA TYR A 151 -4.35 13.87 19.07
C TYR A 151 -3.66 14.07 17.71
N VAL A 152 -4.36 14.68 16.74
CA VAL A 152 -3.86 14.82 15.36
C VAL A 152 -3.14 16.16 15.13
N ALA A 153 -3.46 17.22 15.88
CA ALA A 153 -2.88 18.56 15.67
C ALA A 153 -1.33 18.59 15.59
N PRO A 154 -0.56 17.87 16.43
CA PRO A 154 0.90 17.85 16.34
C PRO A 154 1.44 17.32 15.00
N PHE A 155 0.69 16.45 14.31
CA PHE A 155 1.07 15.97 12.98
C PHE A 155 1.04 17.10 11.95
N PHE A 156 0.01 17.94 11.98
CA PHE A 156 -0.11 19.07 11.06
C PHE A 156 0.95 20.14 11.35
N ALA A 157 1.26 20.42 12.62
CA ALA A 157 2.31 21.37 13.00
C ALA A 157 3.68 20.97 12.44
N ARG A 158 4.05 19.69 12.57
CA ARG A 158 5.30 19.17 11.99
C ARG A 158 5.31 19.15 10.46
N ARG A 159 4.17 18.88 9.84
CA ARG A 159 4.06 18.76 8.37
C ARG A 159 4.03 20.12 7.66
N PHE A 160 3.51 21.13 8.35
CA PHE A 160 3.26 22.48 7.85
C PHE A 160 3.79 23.54 8.83
N PRO A 161 5.11 23.54 9.12
CA PRO A 161 5.68 24.41 10.15
C PRO A 161 5.70 25.88 9.75
N SER A 162 5.77 26.19 8.45
CA SER A 162 5.93 27.53 7.89
C SER A 162 4.61 28.23 7.52
N MET A 163 3.46 27.68 7.92
CA MET A 163 2.14 28.21 7.59
C MET A 163 1.33 28.44 8.85
N ARG A 164 0.68 29.60 8.99
CA ARG A 164 -0.30 29.85 10.06
C ARG A 164 -1.62 29.20 9.70
N TRP A 165 -2.04 28.19 10.45
CA TRP A 165 -3.24 27.43 10.11
C TRP A 165 -4.17 27.19 11.29
N SER A 166 -5.45 27.01 11.02
CA SER A 166 -6.48 26.68 12.01
C SER A 166 -7.36 25.55 11.51
N ILE A 167 -7.56 24.52 12.34
CA ILE A 167 -8.49 23.42 12.09
C ILE A 167 -9.67 23.58 13.04
N LEU A 168 -10.85 23.78 12.45
CA LEU A 168 -12.12 23.98 13.12
C LEU A 168 -12.91 22.67 13.10
N THR A 169 -13.40 22.23 14.25
CA THR A 169 -14.34 21.11 14.35
C THR A 169 -15.52 21.48 15.24
N PRO A 170 -16.64 20.73 15.22
CA PRO A 170 -17.80 21.02 16.06
C PRO A 170 -17.53 21.00 17.56
N ASP A 171 -16.53 20.24 18.03
CA ASP A 171 -16.28 20.02 19.46
C ASP A 171 -15.06 20.80 19.97
N ALA A 172 -14.07 21.04 19.10
CA ALA A 172 -12.85 21.78 19.44
C ALA A 172 -12.27 22.47 18.20
N SER A 173 -11.51 23.53 18.42
CA SER A 173 -10.67 24.16 17.40
C SER A 173 -9.20 24.10 17.83
N VAL A 174 -8.31 24.15 16.85
CA VAL A 174 -6.87 24.25 17.07
C VAL A 174 -6.25 25.20 16.05
N SER A 175 -5.35 26.05 16.52
CA SER A 175 -4.63 27.04 15.73
C SER A 175 -3.13 26.88 15.94
N TRP A 176 -2.36 27.02 14.87
CA TRP A 176 -0.90 27.01 14.85
C TRP A 176 -0.40 28.38 14.38
N ASP A 177 0.36 29.06 15.23
CA ASP A 177 0.85 30.44 15.05
C ASP A 177 2.35 30.51 14.70
N LEU A 178 2.94 29.37 14.31
CA LEU A 178 4.37 29.13 14.05
C LEU A 178 5.22 28.84 15.30
N GLU A 179 4.72 29.13 16.49
CA GLU A 179 5.44 28.91 17.75
C GLU A 179 4.79 27.78 18.58
N GLY A 180 3.46 27.69 18.58
CA GLY A 180 2.71 26.77 19.42
C GLY A 180 1.33 26.39 18.89
N LEU A 181 0.75 25.36 19.52
CA LEU A 181 -0.63 24.94 19.27
C LEU A 181 -1.56 25.55 20.33
N THR A 182 -2.50 26.38 19.90
CA THR A 182 -3.55 26.94 20.74
C THR A 182 -4.86 26.20 20.51
N TYR A 183 -5.51 25.74 21.58
CA TYR A 183 -6.77 25.01 21.51
C TYR A 183 -7.94 25.88 21.95
N GLY A 184 -9.02 25.87 21.18
CA GLY A 184 -10.24 26.63 21.45
C GLY A 184 -11.52 25.77 21.45
N PRO A 185 -12.67 26.40 21.74
CA PRO A 185 -13.97 25.72 21.68
C PRO A 185 -14.32 25.30 20.25
N GLY A 186 -15.27 24.37 20.14
CA GLY A 186 -15.78 23.92 18.85
C GLY A 186 -16.49 25.02 18.08
N VAL A 187 -16.31 25.03 16.76
CA VAL A 187 -16.90 26.03 15.86
C VAL A 187 -17.92 25.35 14.94
N PRO A 188 -19.21 25.76 14.98
CA PRO A 188 -20.22 25.22 14.09
C PRO A 188 -19.92 25.63 12.64
N ARG A 189 -20.33 24.78 11.69
CA ARG A 189 -20.03 24.98 10.26
C ARG A 189 -20.50 26.33 9.72
N SER A 190 -21.59 26.88 10.23
CA SER A 190 -22.18 28.16 9.81
C SER A 190 -21.29 29.37 10.06
N GLN A 191 -20.23 29.23 10.86
CA GLN A 191 -19.28 30.30 11.19
C GLN A 191 -17.94 30.12 10.47
N ALA A 192 -17.81 29.15 9.55
CA ALA A 192 -16.63 28.96 8.73
C ALA A 192 -16.69 29.82 7.44
N PRO A 193 -15.58 30.43 6.96
CA PRO A 193 -15.60 31.31 5.79
C PRO A 193 -16.05 30.60 4.50
N GLU A 194 -16.90 31.27 3.70
CA GLU A 194 -17.30 30.85 2.34
C GLU A 194 -16.56 31.69 1.28
N GLY A 195 -16.13 31.06 0.17
CA GLY A 195 -15.43 31.76 -0.91
C GLY A 195 -15.22 30.89 -2.16
N ASP A 196 -15.71 31.40 -3.29
CA ASP A 196 -15.93 30.72 -4.59
C ASP A 196 -14.68 30.58 -5.50
N ALA A 197 -13.61 31.36 -5.31
CA ALA A 197 -12.61 31.56 -6.37
C ALA A 197 -11.63 30.40 -6.65
N LEU A 198 -11.66 29.31 -5.86
CA LEU A 198 -10.79 28.14 -6.01
C LEU A 198 -11.54 26.84 -6.38
N GLU A 199 -12.87 26.85 -6.47
CA GLU A 199 -13.66 25.65 -6.77
C GLU A 199 -13.43 25.12 -8.21
N GLU A 200 -13.19 26.01 -9.17
CA GLU A 200 -13.02 25.66 -10.60
C GLU A 200 -11.65 25.02 -10.90
N MET A 201 -10.58 25.52 -10.25
CA MET A 201 -9.23 24.96 -10.34
C MET A 201 -9.12 23.60 -9.65
N TRP A 202 -9.84 23.41 -8.54
CA TRP A 202 -9.83 22.15 -7.79
C TRP A 202 -10.65 21.06 -8.47
N GLY A 203 -11.77 21.42 -9.10
CA GLY A 203 -12.54 20.51 -9.94
C GLY A 203 -11.73 19.96 -11.12
N THR A 204 -10.90 20.81 -11.73
CA THR A 204 -9.97 20.43 -12.81
C THR A 204 -8.87 19.49 -12.32
N TYR A 205 -8.31 19.73 -11.13
CA TYR A 205 -7.33 18.83 -10.50
C TYR A 205 -7.93 17.47 -10.09
N TYR A 206 -9.14 17.46 -9.54
CA TYR A 206 -9.81 16.21 -9.16
C TYR A 206 -10.24 15.39 -10.38
N ALA A 207 -10.78 16.03 -11.43
CA ALA A 207 -11.17 15.36 -12.67
C ALA A 207 -9.96 14.78 -13.44
N SER A 208 -8.78 15.38 -13.29
CA SER A 208 -7.52 14.92 -13.90
C SER A 208 -6.82 13.83 -13.07
N THR A 209 -7.01 13.78 -11.75
CA THR A 209 -6.45 12.73 -10.87
C THR A 209 -7.41 11.56 -10.59
N PHE A 210 -8.71 11.70 -10.90
CA PHE A 210 -9.72 10.65 -10.76
C PHE A 210 -9.41 9.43 -11.66
N ASN A 211 -9.11 8.29 -11.03
CA ASN A 211 -8.86 7.04 -11.73
C ASN A 211 -10.16 6.20 -11.82
N PRO A 212 -10.81 6.14 -12.99
CA PRO A 212 -12.09 5.45 -13.15
C PRO A 212 -11.97 3.93 -12.99
N ALA A 213 -10.80 3.33 -13.19
CA ALA A 213 -10.56 1.89 -12.97
C ALA A 213 -10.50 1.49 -11.49
N ARG A 214 -10.35 2.47 -10.57
CA ARG A 214 -10.40 2.25 -9.11
C ARG A 214 -11.76 2.64 -8.51
N LEU A 215 -12.73 3.01 -9.34
CA LEU A 215 -14.05 3.41 -8.88
C LEU A 215 -14.82 2.20 -8.34
N ASN A 216 -14.91 2.08 -7.02
CA ASN A 216 -15.84 1.19 -6.36
C ASN A 216 -16.95 2.04 -5.71
N VAL A 217 -18.09 2.15 -6.38
CA VAL A 217 -19.22 2.99 -5.94
C VAL A 217 -19.74 2.56 -4.57
N ARG A 218 -19.67 1.26 -4.23
CA ARG A 218 -20.10 0.74 -2.92
C ARG A 218 -19.12 1.13 -1.81
N ALA A 219 -17.81 1.03 -2.05
CA ALA A 219 -16.79 1.46 -1.10
C ALA A 219 -16.76 2.99 -0.96
N MET A 220 -16.94 3.73 -2.06
CA MET A 220 -17.04 5.19 -2.05
C MET A 220 -18.26 5.67 -1.24
N ARG A 221 -19.43 5.03 -1.39
CA ARG A 221 -20.63 5.34 -0.60
C ARG A 221 -20.49 4.93 0.88
N ALA A 222 -19.73 3.89 1.18
CA ALA A 222 -19.45 3.44 2.55
C ALA A 222 -18.43 4.33 3.26
N GLU A 223 -17.39 4.80 2.56
CA GLU A 223 -16.34 5.66 3.11
C GLU A 223 -16.68 7.16 3.06
N MET A 224 -17.63 7.58 2.21
CA MET A 224 -18.19 8.93 2.16
C MET A 224 -19.68 8.96 2.53
N PRO A 225 -20.02 8.95 3.84
CA PRO A 225 -21.38 9.15 4.29
C PRO A 225 -21.96 10.48 3.77
N LYS A 226 -23.24 10.49 3.38
CA LYS A 226 -23.95 11.65 2.78
C LYS A 226 -23.75 12.97 3.55
N LYS A 227 -23.51 12.89 4.86
CA LYS A 227 -23.25 14.04 5.76
C LYS A 227 -22.02 14.89 5.37
N HIS A 228 -21.03 14.32 4.68
CA HIS A 228 -19.81 15.04 4.26
C HIS A 228 -19.91 15.67 2.87
N TRP A 229 -21.00 15.43 2.14
CA TRP A 229 -21.09 15.80 0.74
C TRP A 229 -21.17 17.32 0.54
N ALA A 230 -21.89 18.01 1.44
CA ALA A 230 -22.01 19.46 1.38
C ALA A 230 -20.67 20.22 1.54
N THR A 231 -19.63 19.59 2.11
CA THR A 231 -18.30 20.19 2.38
C THR A 231 -17.29 20.02 1.24
N LEU A 232 -17.60 19.22 0.22
CA LEU A 232 -16.65 18.77 -0.81
C LEU A 232 -17.07 19.31 -2.19
N PRO A 233 -16.34 20.27 -2.77
CA PRO A 233 -16.59 20.79 -4.12
C PRO A 233 -16.70 19.69 -5.19
N GLU A 234 -15.97 18.58 -5.01
CA GLU A 234 -15.91 17.48 -5.96
C GLU A 234 -17.19 16.65 -6.00
N THR A 235 -18.06 16.77 -5.00
CA THR A 235 -19.35 16.07 -5.00
C THR A 235 -20.28 16.55 -6.12
N ARG A 236 -20.09 17.76 -6.64
CA ARG A 236 -20.76 18.24 -7.86
C ARG A 236 -20.27 17.50 -9.11
N LEU A 237 -19.01 17.07 -9.15
CA LEU A 237 -18.39 16.37 -10.27
C LEU A 237 -18.55 14.85 -10.19
N ILE A 238 -18.69 14.28 -8.99
CA ILE A 238 -18.82 12.82 -8.77
C ILE A 238 -19.94 12.20 -9.63
N PRO A 239 -21.18 12.73 -9.72
CA PRO A 239 -22.22 12.14 -10.54
C PRO A 239 -21.82 12.03 -12.02
N GLU A 240 -21.18 13.07 -12.57
CA GLU A 240 -20.74 13.07 -13.97
C GLU A 240 -19.51 12.18 -14.17
N LEU A 241 -18.54 12.22 -13.26
CA LEU A 241 -17.36 11.35 -13.30
C LEU A 241 -17.73 9.86 -13.15
N VAL A 242 -18.73 9.53 -12.33
CA VAL A 242 -19.26 8.17 -12.19
C VAL A 242 -20.05 7.75 -13.44
N ARG A 243 -20.81 8.67 -14.05
CA ARG A 243 -21.54 8.42 -15.31
C ARG A 243 -20.58 8.22 -16.49
N GLN A 244 -19.50 8.98 -16.54
CA GLN A 244 -18.46 8.87 -17.56
C GLN A 244 -17.45 7.75 -17.26
N ALA A 245 -17.36 7.26 -16.03
CA ALA A 245 -16.37 6.25 -15.64
C ALA A 245 -16.45 4.96 -16.48
N PRO A 246 -17.63 4.39 -16.82
CA PRO A 246 -17.71 3.26 -17.73
C PRO A 246 -17.14 3.55 -19.13
N GLN A 247 -17.37 4.75 -19.67
CA GLN A 247 -16.84 5.17 -20.99
C GLN A 247 -15.34 5.52 -20.94
N ARG A 248 -14.86 6.13 -19.86
CA ARG A 248 -13.43 6.42 -19.65
C ARG A 248 -12.66 5.12 -19.37
N THR A 249 -13.25 4.21 -18.59
CA THR A 249 -12.70 2.86 -18.36
C THR A 249 -12.74 2.04 -19.63
N SER A 250 -13.84 2.09 -20.40
CA SER A 250 -13.87 1.43 -21.70
C SER A 250 -12.81 2.04 -22.61
N ARG A 251 -12.62 3.36 -22.72
CA ARG A 251 -11.48 3.96 -23.45
C ARG A 251 -10.09 3.59 -22.91
N MET A 252 -9.96 3.24 -21.62
CA MET A 252 -8.72 2.73 -21.00
C MET A 252 -8.52 1.22 -21.18
N VAL A 253 -9.61 0.46 -21.40
CA VAL A 253 -9.66 -1.01 -21.54
C VAL A 253 -9.83 -1.41 -23.00
N THR A 254 -10.27 -0.50 -23.88
CA THR A 254 -10.10 -0.63 -25.31
C THR A 254 -8.60 -0.75 -25.47
N PRO A 255 -8.08 -1.87 -25.98
CA PRO A 255 -6.69 -1.89 -26.36
C PRO A 255 -6.59 -0.82 -27.44
N LYS A 256 -6.03 0.35 -27.09
CA LYS A 256 -4.99 0.87 -27.97
C LYS A 256 -4.13 -0.36 -28.16
N LEU A 257 -4.10 -0.90 -29.38
CA LEU A 257 -2.96 -1.68 -29.82
C LEU A 257 -1.78 -0.74 -29.55
N GLU A 258 -1.25 -0.78 -28.33
CA GLU A 258 -0.14 0.07 -27.90
C GLU A 258 1.02 -0.52 -28.67
N VAL A 259 1.23 0.04 -29.86
CA VAL A 259 2.31 -0.33 -30.74
C VAL A 259 3.57 -0.11 -29.94
N SER A 260 4.25 -1.21 -29.63
CA SER A 260 5.46 -1.20 -28.84
C SER A 260 6.49 -0.30 -29.53
N GLU A 261 7.10 0.64 -28.81
CA GLU A 261 8.06 1.60 -29.39
C GLU A 261 9.25 0.91 -30.08
N SER A 262 9.61 -0.31 -29.66
CA SER A 262 10.62 -1.13 -30.33
C SER A 262 10.24 -1.59 -31.73
N SER A 263 8.96 -1.51 -32.13
CA SER A 263 8.51 -1.91 -33.47
C SER A 263 9.18 -1.09 -34.58
N ARG A 264 9.59 0.15 -34.29
CA ARG A 264 10.32 1.02 -35.24
C ARG A 264 11.74 0.56 -35.53
N PHE A 265 12.30 -0.30 -34.67
CA PHE A 265 13.65 -0.84 -34.79
C PHE A 265 13.64 -2.26 -35.40
N LEU A 266 12.47 -2.84 -35.65
CA LEU A 266 12.37 -4.16 -36.27
C LEU A 266 12.85 -4.10 -37.73
N PRO A 267 13.79 -4.97 -38.14
CA PRO A 267 14.22 -5.07 -39.53
C PRO A 267 13.12 -5.66 -40.43
N GLU A 268 13.27 -5.46 -41.74
CA GLU A 268 12.42 -6.11 -42.76
C GLU A 268 12.63 -7.63 -42.76
N HIS A 269 13.88 -8.08 -42.80
CA HIS A 269 14.24 -9.48 -42.61
C HIS A 269 14.26 -9.82 -41.12
N ARG A 270 13.35 -10.70 -40.69
CA ARG A 270 13.11 -11.00 -39.28
C ARG A 270 13.61 -12.36 -38.83
N ASP A 271 14.65 -12.92 -39.44
CA ASP A 271 15.31 -14.09 -38.85
C ASP A 271 15.99 -13.70 -37.52
N LEU A 272 16.31 -14.68 -36.67
CA LEU A 272 16.86 -14.40 -35.34
C LEU A 272 18.18 -13.64 -35.37
N ALA A 273 19.04 -13.86 -36.38
CA ALA A 273 20.32 -13.17 -36.48
C ALA A 273 20.12 -11.70 -36.85
N SER A 274 19.23 -11.43 -37.82
CA SER A 274 18.83 -10.08 -38.21
C SER A 274 18.16 -9.33 -37.07
N LEU A 275 17.25 -9.98 -36.34
CA LEU A 275 16.60 -9.41 -35.15
C LEU A 275 17.62 -9.07 -34.06
N ALA A 276 18.52 -10.00 -33.73
CA ALA A 276 19.56 -9.78 -32.73
C ALA A 276 20.49 -8.63 -33.11
N GLN A 277 20.87 -8.53 -34.38
CA GLN A 277 21.72 -7.45 -34.88
C GLN A 277 21.02 -6.08 -34.81
N ALA A 278 19.74 -6.00 -35.19
CA ALA A 278 18.97 -4.77 -35.12
C ALA A 278 18.71 -4.34 -33.66
N ALA A 279 18.49 -5.29 -32.75
CA ALA A 279 18.24 -5.03 -31.34
C ALA A 279 19.38 -4.28 -30.65
N LYS A 280 20.64 -4.47 -31.10
CA LYS A 280 21.83 -3.75 -30.59
C LYS A 280 21.71 -2.23 -30.73
N GLY A 281 20.94 -1.73 -31.69
CA GLY A 281 20.69 -0.31 -31.92
C GLY A 281 19.41 0.23 -31.28
N CYS A 282 18.67 -0.58 -30.52
CA CYS A 282 17.36 -0.23 -30.00
C CYS A 282 17.43 0.85 -28.92
N ARG A 283 16.73 1.97 -29.14
CA ARG A 283 16.60 3.10 -28.19
C ARG A 283 15.17 3.36 -27.73
N ALA A 284 14.31 2.35 -27.80
CA ALA A 284 12.88 2.47 -27.53
C ALA A 284 12.50 2.78 -26.06
N CYS A 285 13.44 2.68 -25.11
CA CYS A 285 13.21 3.02 -23.71
C CYS A 285 14.51 3.49 -23.02
N PRO A 286 14.44 4.17 -21.86
CA PRO A 286 15.61 4.75 -21.19
C PRO A 286 16.68 3.73 -20.75
N LEU A 287 16.35 2.43 -20.64
CA LEU A 287 17.29 1.40 -20.18
C LEU A 287 18.54 1.28 -21.06
N HIS A 288 18.45 1.62 -22.35
CA HIS A 288 19.59 1.59 -23.26
C HIS A 288 20.71 2.59 -22.87
N GLU A 289 20.39 3.64 -22.12
CA GLU A 289 21.35 4.70 -21.74
C GLU A 289 22.35 4.23 -20.68
N ARG A 290 21.94 3.27 -19.83
CA ARG A 290 22.72 2.78 -18.69
C ARG A 290 23.20 1.34 -18.84
N ALA A 291 22.57 0.56 -19.70
CA ALA A 291 23.01 -0.80 -20.00
C ALA A 291 24.33 -0.78 -20.78
N THR A 292 25.17 -1.80 -20.60
CA THR A 292 26.43 -1.91 -21.35
C THR A 292 26.17 -2.32 -22.79
N ARG A 293 25.22 -3.24 -22.99
CA ARG A 293 24.79 -3.72 -24.31
C ARG A 293 23.42 -4.38 -24.23
N THR A 294 22.81 -4.58 -25.38
CA THR A 294 21.61 -5.38 -25.51
C THR A 294 21.93 -6.86 -25.28
N VAL A 295 21.09 -7.54 -24.50
CA VAL A 295 21.09 -9.00 -24.32
C VAL A 295 19.86 -9.56 -25.00
N PHE A 296 20.04 -10.07 -26.21
CA PHE A 296 19.00 -10.73 -26.98
C PHE A 296 18.82 -12.20 -26.53
N GLY A 297 17.83 -12.91 -27.07
CA GLY A 297 17.68 -14.34 -26.81
C GLY A 297 18.75 -15.20 -27.49
N GLU A 298 19.10 -16.33 -26.89
CA GLU A 298 19.98 -17.36 -27.47
C GLU A 298 19.23 -18.69 -27.64
N GLY A 299 19.58 -19.45 -28.68
CA GLY A 299 19.02 -20.79 -28.95
C GLY A 299 18.59 -20.99 -30.41
N PRO A 300 18.15 -22.21 -30.78
CA PRO A 300 17.75 -22.52 -32.15
C PRO A 300 16.40 -21.90 -32.52
N ALA A 301 16.24 -21.50 -33.79
CA ALA A 301 14.97 -20.97 -34.33
C ALA A 301 13.81 -21.98 -34.36
N GLY A 302 14.07 -23.26 -34.08
CA GLY A 302 13.06 -24.32 -33.97
C GLY A 302 12.93 -24.87 -32.55
N ALA A 303 13.43 -24.16 -31.53
CA ALA A 303 13.37 -24.61 -30.16
C ALA A 303 11.92 -24.90 -29.75
N ARG A 304 11.67 -26.12 -29.29
CA ARG A 304 10.31 -26.54 -28.91
C ARG A 304 9.84 -25.89 -27.60
N LEU A 305 10.80 -25.51 -26.75
CA LEU A 305 10.57 -24.83 -25.48
C LEU A 305 11.31 -23.50 -25.48
N MET A 306 10.58 -22.43 -25.17
CA MET A 306 11.11 -21.09 -24.99
C MET A 306 11.01 -20.69 -23.51
N LEU A 307 12.13 -20.27 -22.92
CA LEU A 307 12.21 -19.73 -21.58
C LEU A 307 12.26 -18.20 -21.64
N VAL A 308 11.40 -17.53 -20.85
CA VAL A 308 11.33 -16.07 -20.82
C VAL A 308 11.53 -15.57 -19.39
N GLY A 309 12.62 -14.85 -19.15
CA GLY A 309 12.91 -14.15 -17.90
C GLY A 309 12.42 -12.71 -17.86
N GLU A 310 12.81 -11.99 -16.80
CA GLU A 310 12.43 -10.59 -16.59
C GLU A 310 13.27 -9.63 -17.46
N GLN A 311 14.57 -9.56 -17.16
CA GLN A 311 15.55 -8.71 -17.83
C GLN A 311 16.96 -9.30 -17.60
N PRO A 312 18.00 -8.81 -18.30
CA PRO A 312 19.37 -9.26 -18.07
C PRO A 312 19.86 -8.79 -16.69
N GLY A 313 20.73 -9.58 -16.06
CA GLY A 313 21.47 -9.17 -14.87
C GLY A 313 22.81 -8.53 -15.22
N ASP A 314 23.62 -8.29 -14.20
CA ASP A 314 24.90 -7.60 -14.35
C ASP A 314 25.92 -8.40 -15.19
N MET A 315 25.98 -9.72 -15.01
CA MET A 315 26.85 -10.58 -15.81
C MET A 315 26.35 -10.69 -17.25
N GLU A 316 25.05 -10.91 -17.42
CA GLU A 316 24.40 -10.98 -18.74
C GLU A 316 24.63 -9.70 -19.54
N ASP A 317 24.50 -8.53 -18.91
CA ASP A 317 24.73 -7.23 -19.54
C ASP A 317 26.20 -7.02 -19.95
N ARG A 318 27.17 -7.58 -19.23
CA ARG A 318 28.59 -7.47 -19.63
C ARG A 318 28.94 -8.41 -20.78
N GLU A 319 28.41 -9.62 -20.77
CA GLU A 319 28.75 -10.66 -21.76
C GLU A 319 27.86 -10.59 -23.01
N GLY A 320 26.63 -10.12 -22.89
CA GLY A 320 25.65 -10.08 -23.98
C GLY A 320 24.84 -11.38 -24.13
N ARG A 321 24.82 -12.25 -23.11
CA ARG A 321 24.17 -13.56 -23.15
C ARG A 321 23.15 -13.73 -22.01
N PRO A 322 21.98 -14.33 -22.25
CA PRO A 322 20.93 -14.45 -21.23
C PRO A 322 21.22 -15.59 -20.24
N PHE A 323 20.87 -15.40 -18.96
CA PHE A 323 20.95 -16.43 -17.90
C PHE A 323 22.34 -17.10 -17.79
N ILE A 324 23.39 -16.31 -17.56
CA ILE A 324 24.75 -16.81 -17.33
C ILE A 324 25.26 -16.55 -15.90
N GLY A 325 24.57 -15.70 -15.13
CA GLY A 325 24.88 -15.42 -13.74
C GLY A 325 24.36 -16.50 -12.78
N PRO A 326 24.36 -16.23 -11.45
CA PRO A 326 23.96 -17.22 -10.44
C PRO A 326 22.55 -17.80 -10.64
N ALA A 327 21.61 -16.97 -11.10
CA ALA A 327 20.26 -17.41 -11.43
C ALA A 327 20.23 -18.35 -12.65
N GLY A 328 21.10 -18.11 -13.64
CA GLY A 328 21.28 -18.98 -14.80
C GLY A 328 21.90 -20.32 -14.43
N GLN A 329 22.93 -20.33 -13.58
CA GLN A 329 23.55 -21.57 -13.10
C GLN A 329 22.56 -22.47 -12.33
N LEU A 330 21.70 -21.86 -11.50
CA LEU A 330 20.63 -22.59 -10.82
C LEU A 330 19.62 -23.16 -11.83
N LEU A 331 19.22 -22.37 -12.83
CA LEU A 331 18.34 -22.82 -13.90
C LEU A 331 18.95 -24.01 -14.65
N ASP A 332 20.21 -23.92 -15.07
CA ASP A 332 20.93 -24.96 -15.82
C ASP A 332 21.02 -26.26 -15.02
N THR A 333 21.32 -26.15 -13.73
CA THR A 333 21.35 -27.31 -12.82
C THR A 333 20.01 -28.04 -12.81
N VAL A 334 18.91 -27.29 -12.69
CA VAL A 334 17.56 -27.87 -12.61
C VAL A 334 17.10 -28.41 -13.96
N LEU A 335 17.41 -27.72 -15.06
CA LEU A 335 17.13 -28.19 -16.43
C LEU A 335 17.80 -29.55 -16.69
N ALA A 336 19.09 -29.68 -16.35
CA ALA A 336 19.82 -30.94 -16.49
C ALA A 336 19.19 -32.07 -15.66
N GLN A 337 18.75 -31.79 -14.43
CA GLN A 337 18.11 -32.78 -13.56
C GLN A 337 16.78 -33.31 -14.11
N VAL A 338 16.05 -32.52 -14.90
CA VAL A 338 14.78 -32.94 -15.51
C VAL A 338 14.92 -33.43 -16.96
N GLY A 339 16.16 -33.50 -17.47
CA GLY A 339 16.46 -33.96 -18.82
C GLY A 339 16.11 -32.95 -19.92
N LEU A 340 16.18 -31.65 -19.62
CA LEU A 340 16.06 -30.58 -20.60
C LEU A 340 17.45 -30.05 -20.94
N GLU A 341 17.93 -30.29 -22.16
CA GLU A 341 19.22 -29.81 -22.66
C GLU A 341 19.13 -28.34 -23.05
N ARG A 342 19.95 -27.47 -22.45
CA ARG A 342 19.88 -26.01 -22.64
C ARG A 342 20.05 -25.60 -24.10
N GLU A 343 20.91 -26.30 -24.83
CA GLU A 343 21.24 -26.05 -26.23
C GLU A 343 20.05 -26.26 -27.17
N GLN A 344 19.05 -27.03 -26.74
CA GLN A 344 17.80 -27.27 -27.48
C GLN A 344 16.70 -26.25 -27.15
N LEU A 345 16.94 -25.36 -26.18
CA LEU A 345 15.98 -24.36 -25.71
C LEU A 345 16.27 -23.00 -26.34
N TYR A 346 15.24 -22.18 -26.45
CA TYR A 346 15.41 -20.75 -26.72
C TYR A 346 15.23 -19.97 -25.42
N VAL A 347 16.27 -19.27 -24.96
CA VAL A 347 16.28 -18.56 -23.68
C VAL A 347 16.37 -17.07 -23.93
N THR A 348 15.43 -16.30 -23.38
CA THR A 348 15.39 -14.85 -23.55
C THR A 348 14.77 -14.14 -22.33
N ASN A 349 14.65 -12.82 -22.40
CA ASN A 349 14.00 -11.98 -21.37
C ASN A 349 12.90 -11.09 -21.95
N ALA A 350 11.93 -10.68 -21.13
CA ALA A 350 10.89 -9.74 -21.54
C ALA A 350 11.45 -8.36 -21.92
N VAL A 351 12.54 -7.93 -21.25
CA VAL A 351 13.28 -6.70 -21.53
C VAL A 351 14.71 -7.05 -21.93
N LYS A 352 15.29 -6.34 -22.91
CA LYS A 352 16.61 -6.67 -23.50
C LYS A 352 17.80 -5.86 -22.96
N HIS A 353 17.56 -4.90 -22.06
CA HIS A 353 18.58 -4.07 -21.44
C HIS A 353 18.49 -4.19 -19.92
N PHE A 354 19.63 -4.16 -19.23
CA PHE A 354 19.65 -4.27 -17.78
C PHE A 354 19.28 -2.94 -17.12
N GLY A 355 18.17 -2.90 -16.40
CA GLY A 355 17.80 -1.80 -15.50
C GLY A 355 18.50 -1.93 -14.14
N TRP A 356 19.24 -0.90 -13.76
CA TRP A 356 20.01 -0.90 -12.51
C TRP A 356 20.21 0.51 -11.95
N VAL A 357 20.48 0.55 -10.64
CA VAL A 357 20.87 1.74 -9.87
C VAL A 357 22.22 1.52 -9.18
N ALA A 358 22.99 2.59 -9.00
CA ALA A 358 24.29 2.52 -8.34
C ALA A 358 24.12 2.25 -6.83
N GLY A 359 24.81 1.22 -6.33
CA GLY A 359 24.93 0.92 -4.89
C GLY A 359 26.14 1.59 -4.24
N GLU A 360 26.35 1.31 -2.96
CA GLU A 360 27.34 1.95 -2.08
C GLU A 360 28.81 1.75 -2.54
N GLU A 361 29.10 0.69 -3.31
CA GLU A 361 30.47 0.33 -3.75
C GLU A 361 30.60 0.13 -5.27
N LYS A 362 30.01 1.04 -6.08
CA LYS A 362 29.94 0.88 -7.56
C LYS A 362 29.24 -0.41 -8.02
N GLN A 363 28.48 -1.04 -7.13
CA GLN A 363 27.67 -2.20 -7.44
C GLN A 363 26.49 -1.79 -8.32
N ARG A 364 26.17 -2.62 -9.32
CA ARG A 364 24.99 -2.43 -10.17
C ARG A 364 23.82 -3.19 -9.56
N LEU A 365 23.00 -2.50 -8.79
CA LEU A 365 21.85 -3.10 -8.13
C LEU A 365 20.69 -3.19 -9.10
N HIS A 366 20.20 -4.41 -9.30
CA HIS A 366 19.09 -4.70 -10.19
C HIS A 366 17.83 -3.90 -9.81
N GLU A 367 17.34 -3.09 -10.74
CA GLU A 367 16.07 -2.35 -10.64
C GLU A 367 15.04 -3.00 -11.54
N LYS A 368 13.91 -3.42 -10.96
CA LYS A 368 12.85 -4.12 -11.70
C LYS A 368 12.29 -3.23 -12.83
N PRO A 369 12.12 -3.72 -14.06
CA PRO A 369 11.58 -2.91 -15.14
C PRO A 369 10.12 -2.53 -14.88
N GLY A 370 9.79 -1.28 -15.18
CA GLY A 370 8.45 -0.74 -15.14
C GLY A 370 7.58 -1.21 -16.30
N ARG A 371 6.27 -0.95 -16.19
CA ARG A 371 5.30 -1.33 -17.24
C ARG A 371 5.62 -0.71 -18.60
N SER A 372 6.07 0.54 -18.61
CA SER A 372 6.46 1.27 -19.82
C SER A 372 7.62 0.59 -20.55
N GLU A 373 8.62 0.10 -19.82
CA GLU A 373 9.80 -0.57 -20.39
C GLU A 373 9.45 -1.94 -20.95
N VAL A 374 8.65 -2.72 -20.20
CA VAL A 374 8.13 -4.02 -20.68
C VAL A 374 7.33 -3.83 -21.98
N LEU A 375 6.44 -2.84 -22.02
CA LEU A 375 5.66 -2.54 -23.21
C LEU A 375 6.54 -2.04 -24.37
N ALA A 376 7.51 -1.16 -24.10
CA ALA A 376 8.43 -0.64 -25.11
C ALA A 376 9.30 -1.73 -25.73
N CYS A 377 9.66 -2.78 -24.98
CA CYS A 377 10.47 -3.90 -25.46
C CYS A 377 9.65 -5.04 -26.11
N LYS A 378 8.32 -5.00 -25.99
CA LYS A 378 7.42 -6.10 -26.39
C LYS A 378 7.57 -6.53 -27.86
N ALA A 379 7.83 -5.62 -28.80
CA ALA A 379 7.96 -6.00 -30.21
C ALA A 379 9.12 -6.99 -30.46
N TRP A 380 10.20 -6.90 -29.67
CA TRP A 380 11.30 -7.86 -29.75
C TRP A 380 10.88 -9.25 -29.30
N LEU A 381 10.19 -9.35 -28.16
CA LEU A 381 9.70 -10.62 -27.63
C LEU A 381 8.68 -11.25 -28.59
N ASP A 382 7.76 -10.45 -29.13
CA ASP A 382 6.77 -10.94 -30.09
C ASP A 382 7.45 -11.42 -31.39
N ALA A 383 8.52 -10.75 -31.85
CA ALA A 383 9.30 -11.17 -33.01
C ALA A 383 10.11 -12.46 -32.76
N GLU A 384 10.71 -12.62 -31.57
CA GLU A 384 11.37 -13.86 -31.17
C GLU A 384 10.38 -15.03 -31.15
N VAL A 385 9.22 -14.86 -30.51
CA VAL A 385 8.18 -15.90 -30.46
C VAL A 385 7.69 -16.26 -31.86
N ALA A 386 7.48 -15.26 -32.73
CA ALA A 386 7.04 -15.48 -34.09
C ALA A 386 8.07 -16.24 -34.94
N GLN A 387 9.37 -16.09 -34.65
CA GLN A 387 10.41 -16.86 -35.32
C GLN A 387 10.61 -18.24 -34.73
N VAL A 388 10.73 -18.34 -33.40
CA VAL A 388 11.01 -19.59 -32.70
C VAL A 388 9.84 -20.57 -32.84
N LYS A 389 8.60 -20.05 -32.87
CA LYS A 389 7.34 -20.82 -32.92
C LYS A 389 7.35 -21.98 -31.91
N PRO A 390 7.61 -21.70 -30.61
CA PRO A 390 7.77 -22.75 -29.63
C PRO A 390 6.45 -23.51 -29.42
N LYS A 391 6.55 -24.82 -29.16
CA LYS A 391 5.39 -25.61 -28.73
C LYS A 391 4.98 -25.25 -27.30
N MET A 392 5.96 -24.88 -26.47
CA MET A 392 5.76 -24.50 -25.09
C MET A 392 6.55 -23.24 -24.70
N ILE A 393 5.93 -22.35 -23.92
CA ILE A 393 6.59 -21.19 -23.31
C ILE A 393 6.56 -21.33 -21.79
N LEU A 394 7.72 -21.15 -21.15
CA LEU A 394 7.86 -21.05 -19.70
C LEU A 394 8.29 -19.63 -19.29
N CYS A 395 7.42 -18.92 -18.59
CA CYS A 395 7.73 -17.63 -17.99
C CYS A 395 8.35 -17.80 -16.60
N LEU A 396 9.58 -17.33 -16.45
CA LEU A 396 10.32 -17.29 -15.19
C LEU A 396 9.99 -15.97 -14.49
N GLY A 397 9.07 -16.02 -13.52
CA GLY A 397 8.65 -14.86 -12.74
C GLY A 397 7.47 -14.07 -13.30
N ALA A 398 7.00 -13.12 -12.48
CA ALA A 398 5.78 -12.37 -12.77
C ALA A 398 5.90 -11.42 -13.98
N THR A 399 7.06 -10.78 -14.16
CA THR A 399 7.25 -9.79 -15.23
C THR A 399 7.25 -10.43 -16.61
N ALA A 400 7.90 -11.59 -16.76
CA ALA A 400 7.84 -12.41 -17.96
C ALA A 400 6.39 -12.81 -18.27
N ALA A 401 5.63 -13.26 -17.27
CA ALA A 401 4.24 -13.62 -17.49
C ALA A 401 3.35 -12.42 -17.87
N GLN A 402 3.61 -11.26 -17.26
CA GLN A 402 2.86 -10.02 -17.51
C GLN A 402 3.15 -9.41 -18.90
N SER A 403 4.29 -9.72 -19.53
CA SER A 403 4.56 -9.27 -20.91
C SER A 403 3.67 -9.97 -21.96
N PHE A 404 3.14 -11.14 -21.62
CA PHE A 404 2.17 -11.89 -22.43
C PHE A 404 0.73 -11.60 -22.02
N LEU A 405 0.39 -11.87 -20.75
CA LEU A 405 -1.00 -11.88 -20.27
C LEU A 405 -1.45 -10.54 -19.66
N GLY A 406 -0.56 -9.53 -19.69
CA GLY A 406 -0.83 -8.20 -19.17
C GLY A 406 -0.69 -8.07 -17.65
N PRO A 407 -0.86 -6.84 -17.12
CA PRO A 407 -0.55 -6.52 -15.73
C PRO A 407 -1.46 -7.18 -14.68
N GLY A 408 -2.56 -7.80 -15.11
CA GLY A 408 -3.48 -8.52 -14.23
C GLY A 408 -2.93 -9.85 -13.72
N PHE A 409 -1.92 -10.42 -14.37
CA PHE A 409 -1.37 -11.73 -14.02
C PHE A 409 -0.73 -11.76 -12.62
N ARG A 410 -1.03 -12.81 -11.85
CA ARG A 410 -0.54 -13.01 -10.47
C ARG A 410 0.12 -14.39 -10.34
N ILE A 411 1.45 -14.41 -10.23
CA ILE A 411 2.23 -15.65 -10.14
C ILE A 411 1.79 -16.58 -8.99
N ASN A 412 1.48 -16.03 -7.81
CA ASN A 412 1.08 -16.81 -6.64
C ASN A 412 -0.24 -17.59 -6.85
N LYS A 413 -1.09 -17.19 -7.80
CA LYS A 413 -2.37 -17.85 -8.09
C LYS A 413 -2.32 -18.81 -9.28
N SER A 414 -1.38 -18.60 -10.20
CA SER A 414 -1.36 -19.27 -11.51
C SER A 414 -0.09 -20.09 -11.77
N ARG A 415 0.88 -20.09 -10.85
CA ARG A 415 2.10 -20.90 -10.97
C ARG A 415 1.76 -22.39 -11.15
N GLY A 416 2.47 -23.04 -12.06
CA GLY A 416 2.36 -24.48 -12.32
C GLY A 416 1.11 -24.88 -13.11
N GLN A 417 0.23 -23.93 -13.46
CA GLN A 417 -0.93 -24.18 -14.32
C GLN A 417 -0.50 -24.07 -15.78
N ILE A 418 -0.88 -25.08 -16.56
CA ILE A 418 -0.60 -25.16 -18.00
C ILE A 418 -1.89 -24.91 -18.76
N PHE A 419 -1.83 -24.00 -19.73
CA PHE A 419 -2.94 -23.69 -20.61
C PHE A 419 -2.45 -23.25 -21.99
N ASP A 420 -3.35 -23.26 -22.97
CA ASP A 420 -3.08 -22.84 -24.35
C ASP A 420 -3.13 -21.31 -24.49
N THR A 421 -2.31 -20.76 -25.38
CA THR A 421 -2.24 -19.32 -25.67
C THR A 421 -2.00 -19.08 -27.16
N PRO A 422 -2.28 -17.87 -27.69
CA PRO A 422 -1.96 -17.54 -29.09
C PRO A 422 -0.49 -17.70 -29.49
N TRP A 423 0.43 -17.79 -28.52
CA TRP A 423 1.86 -17.88 -28.74
C TRP A 423 2.41 -19.32 -28.74
N ALA A 424 1.76 -20.23 -28.00
CA ALA A 424 2.21 -21.61 -27.83
C ALA A 424 1.08 -22.50 -27.28
N LYS A 425 1.06 -23.76 -27.71
CA LYS A 425 0.08 -24.80 -27.31
C LYS A 425 0.08 -25.08 -25.81
N ALA A 426 1.23 -24.92 -25.18
CA ALA A 426 1.38 -24.96 -23.74
C ALA A 426 2.10 -23.71 -23.25
N TRP A 427 1.55 -23.09 -22.22
CA TRP A 427 2.13 -21.94 -21.57
C TRP A 427 2.06 -22.13 -20.06
N MET A 428 3.15 -21.81 -19.37
CA MET A 428 3.22 -21.90 -17.91
C MET A 428 4.07 -20.77 -17.34
N ALA A 429 3.80 -20.37 -16.10
CA ALA A 429 4.67 -19.51 -15.33
C ALA A 429 5.15 -20.19 -14.04
N THR A 430 6.39 -19.91 -13.64
CA THR A 430 6.98 -20.36 -12.38
C THR A 430 7.76 -19.23 -11.69
N PHE A 431 8.36 -19.51 -10.53
CA PHE A 431 9.24 -18.58 -9.84
C PHE A 431 10.48 -18.25 -10.67
N HIS A 432 10.98 -17.02 -10.53
CA HIS A 432 12.26 -16.67 -11.15
C HIS A 432 13.41 -17.26 -10.30
N PRO A 433 14.45 -17.88 -10.89
CA PRO A 433 15.56 -18.49 -10.14
C PRO A 433 16.25 -17.52 -9.17
N SER A 434 16.39 -16.24 -9.55
CA SER A 434 16.95 -15.20 -8.65
C SER A 434 16.13 -14.98 -7.38
N ALA A 435 14.81 -15.21 -7.41
CA ALA A 435 13.96 -15.07 -6.23
C ALA A 435 14.28 -16.16 -5.19
N LEU A 436 14.63 -17.37 -5.64
CA LEU A 436 15.05 -18.48 -4.76
C LEU A 436 16.37 -18.14 -4.07
N LEU A 437 17.33 -17.57 -4.81
CA LEU A 437 18.64 -17.17 -4.28
C LEU A 437 18.57 -16.05 -3.24
N ARG A 438 17.56 -15.17 -3.35
CA ARG A 438 17.37 -14.02 -2.44
C ARG A 438 16.54 -14.35 -1.19
N MET A 439 16.05 -15.58 -1.03
CA MET A 439 15.30 -15.96 0.17
C MET A 439 16.22 -16.01 1.39
N PRO A 440 15.92 -15.28 2.48
CA PRO A 440 16.77 -15.24 3.67
C PRO A 440 16.65 -16.52 4.51
N ASP A 441 15.47 -17.15 4.51
CA ASP A 441 15.21 -18.37 5.26
C ASP A 441 15.61 -19.61 4.44
N GLU A 442 16.48 -20.45 5.01
CA GLU A 442 17.03 -21.61 4.34
C GLU A 442 15.98 -22.70 4.08
N ARG A 443 15.02 -22.89 4.99
CA ARG A 443 13.94 -23.88 4.81
C ARG A 443 13.01 -23.46 3.69
N ALA A 444 12.60 -22.20 3.67
CA ALA A 444 11.78 -21.62 2.62
C ALA A 444 12.48 -21.68 1.26
N ARG A 445 13.79 -21.39 1.22
CA ARG A 445 14.61 -21.53 0.01
C ARG A 445 14.66 -22.97 -0.48
N ALA A 446 14.86 -23.95 0.39
CA ALA A 446 14.86 -25.36 0.04
C ALA A 446 13.48 -25.80 -0.51
N GLN A 447 12.39 -25.42 0.15
CA GLN A 447 11.02 -25.71 -0.32
C GLN A 447 10.72 -25.06 -1.67
N ALA A 448 11.10 -23.79 -1.85
CA ALA A 448 10.92 -23.09 -3.11
C ALA A 448 11.71 -23.74 -4.25
N ARG A 449 12.90 -24.27 -3.96
CA ARG A 449 13.68 -25.04 -4.92
C ARG A 449 12.99 -26.35 -5.32
N VAL A 450 12.44 -27.09 -4.37
CA VAL A 450 11.66 -28.30 -4.67
C VAL A 450 10.47 -27.98 -5.58
N HIS A 451 9.69 -26.94 -5.27
CA HIS A 451 8.57 -26.52 -6.12
C HIS A 451 9.02 -26.10 -7.53
N PHE A 452 10.18 -25.44 -7.64
CA PHE A 452 10.74 -25.05 -8.93
C PHE A 452 11.15 -26.28 -9.75
N GLU A 453 11.83 -27.26 -9.14
CA GLU A 453 12.17 -28.54 -9.78
C GLU A 453 10.92 -29.33 -10.22
N GLU A 454 9.86 -29.34 -9.41
CA GLU A 454 8.57 -29.93 -9.78
C GLU A 454 7.92 -29.24 -11.00
N ASP A 455 7.94 -27.91 -11.04
CA ASP A 455 7.41 -27.14 -12.17
C ASP A 455 8.20 -27.47 -13.45
N LEU A 456 9.54 -27.53 -13.41
CA LEU A 456 10.35 -27.90 -14.56
C LEU A 456 10.14 -29.36 -15.00
N ARG A 457 9.87 -30.27 -14.06
CA ARG A 457 9.50 -31.65 -14.40
C ARG A 457 8.18 -31.70 -15.16
N ARG A 458 7.17 -30.94 -14.73
CA ARG A 458 5.90 -30.80 -15.46
C ARG A 458 6.11 -30.22 -16.87
N VAL A 459 7.03 -29.28 -17.03
CA VAL A 459 7.42 -28.74 -18.35
C VAL A 459 8.00 -29.84 -19.23
N ALA A 460 8.95 -30.63 -18.72
CA ALA A 460 9.54 -31.73 -19.46
C ALA A 460 8.49 -32.78 -19.88
N ASP A 461 7.60 -33.16 -18.97
CA ASP A 461 6.51 -34.10 -19.25
C ASP A 461 5.54 -33.57 -20.31
N THR A 462 5.16 -32.30 -20.19
CA THR A 462 4.25 -31.64 -21.14
C THR A 462 4.90 -31.51 -22.52
N LEU A 463 6.19 -31.15 -22.56
CA LEU A 463 6.93 -31.05 -23.80
C LEU A 463 6.95 -32.40 -24.51
N ARG A 464 7.25 -33.50 -23.79
CA ARG A 464 7.18 -34.88 -24.33
C ARG A 464 5.80 -35.23 -24.89
N ALA A 465 4.73 -34.81 -24.22
CA ALA A 465 3.36 -35.07 -24.67
C ALA A 465 2.97 -34.30 -25.95
N LEU A 466 3.63 -33.16 -26.24
CA LEU A 466 3.35 -32.31 -27.41
C LEU A 466 4.02 -32.79 -28.72
N GLY A 467 4.59 -34.00 -28.73
CA GLY A 467 5.27 -34.59 -29.89
C GLY A 467 6.71 -34.13 -29.96
#